data_AF-A0A0G1MUJ7-F1
#
_entry.id   AF-A0A0G1MUJ7-F1
#
_cell.length_a   1.000
_cell.length_b   1.000
_cell.length_c   1.000
_cell.angle_alpha   90.00
_cell.angle_beta   90.00
_cell.angle_gamma   90.00
#
_symmetry.space_group_name_H-M   'P 1'
#
loop_
_entity.id
_entity.type
_entity.pdbx_description
1 polymer ?
#
loop_
_entity_poly.entity_id
_entity_poly.type
_entity_poly.pdbx_seq_one_letter_code
_entity_poly.pdbx_strand_id
1 'polypeptide(L)'
;MALLFMKTFNSESGKQSKFLTAIISRKYWLFFLGTLLIGGILAIISFRGESFKPQSLPQKQNLPEFKILSINPPQGKQPISLLNTAITIIFSEEIDPKSLKLDIVPSFIVTPEVNANDQRILYLKPKSNWILNRQYQFTISVVSKTGRTMNNYKYSFEPFLLVRPSSNYGDYGI
;
A
#
# COMPACT_ATOMS: atom_id res chain seq x y z
N MET A 1 17.44 -27.67 50.28
CA MET A 1 16.91 -28.64 49.30
C MET A 1 17.59 -28.37 47.96
N ALA A 2 18.38 -29.34 47.48
CA ALA A 2 19.02 -29.42 46.15
C ALA A 2 17.94 -29.44 45.03
N LEU A 3 18.15 -29.21 43.72
CA LEU A 3 19.23 -29.36 42.73
C LEU A 3 19.10 -28.18 41.71
N LEU A 4 20.08 -27.52 41.05
CA LEU A 4 21.22 -27.91 40.21
C LEU A 4 20.87 -28.72 38.93
N PHE A 5 20.84 -28.08 37.75
CA PHE A 5 21.73 -28.30 36.58
C PHE A 5 21.17 -27.80 35.23
N MET A 6 22.05 -27.10 34.48
CA MET A 6 22.36 -27.17 33.02
C MET A 6 21.22 -27.33 31.99
N LYS A 7 21.24 -26.69 30.82
CA LYS A 7 22.26 -26.93 29.77
C LYS A 7 22.17 -25.89 28.66
N THR A 8 23.30 -25.28 28.33
CA THR A 8 23.59 -24.53 27.11
C THR A 8 23.52 -25.45 25.88
N PHE A 9 22.89 -24.98 24.80
CA PHE A 9 23.07 -25.56 23.47
C PHE A 9 23.83 -24.59 22.57
N ASN A 10 24.99 -25.07 22.13
CA ASN A 10 25.89 -24.55 21.12
C ASN A 10 25.60 -25.30 19.79
N SER A 11 26.34 -24.96 18.72
CA SER A 11 26.32 -25.51 17.34
C SER A 11 25.28 -24.89 16.40
N GLU A 12 25.57 -24.49 15.16
CA GLU A 12 26.68 -24.75 14.22
C GLU A 12 26.58 -23.66 13.12
N SER A 13 27.65 -22.95 12.76
CA SER A 13 28.58 -23.29 11.68
C SER A 13 27.94 -23.67 10.33
N GLY A 14 28.18 -22.84 9.32
CA GLY A 14 28.40 -23.33 7.96
C GLY A 14 27.43 -22.86 6.88
N LYS A 15 27.85 -21.87 6.08
CA LYS A 15 28.17 -22.08 4.65
C LYS A 15 28.60 -20.77 3.98
N GLN A 16 29.90 -20.69 3.77
CA GLN A 16 30.51 -19.96 2.68
C GLN A 16 30.13 -20.63 1.35
N SER A 17 29.62 -19.87 0.40
CA SER A 17 29.74 -20.21 -1.03
C SER A 17 30.17 -18.96 -1.81
N LYS A 18 31.47 -18.90 -2.08
CA LYS A 18 32.04 -18.25 -3.26
C LYS A 18 31.56 -18.98 -4.53
N PHE A 19 31.92 -18.45 -5.70
CA PHE A 19 31.66 -18.94 -7.07
C PHE A 19 30.39 -18.33 -7.69
N LEU A 20 30.38 -17.63 -8.84
CA LEU A 20 31.32 -17.53 -9.96
C LEU A 20 31.16 -16.21 -10.73
N THR A 21 32.32 -15.75 -11.19
CA THR A 21 32.63 -14.82 -12.26
C THR A 21 31.75 -14.98 -13.51
N ALA A 22 31.12 -13.90 -13.98
CA ALA A 22 30.59 -13.79 -15.34
C ALA A 22 31.21 -12.58 -16.04
N ILE A 23 32.42 -12.79 -16.58
CA ILE A 23 33.05 -11.87 -17.54
C ILE A 23 32.49 -12.25 -18.91
N ILE A 24 31.44 -11.55 -19.33
CA ILE A 24 30.87 -11.71 -20.69
C ILE A 24 31.54 -10.71 -21.62
N SER A 25 32.54 -11.24 -22.33
CA SER A 25 32.92 -10.99 -23.73
C SER A 25 32.57 -9.63 -24.36
N ARG A 26 33.55 -8.72 -24.38
CA ARG A 26 33.57 -7.44 -25.12
C ARG A 26 33.93 -7.57 -26.62
N LYS A 27 33.96 -8.78 -27.20
CA LYS A 27 34.67 -9.01 -28.49
C LYS A 27 33.83 -9.01 -29.78
N TYR A 28 32.53 -8.74 -29.73
CA TYR A 28 31.66 -8.82 -30.93
C TYR A 28 31.12 -7.48 -31.44
N TRP A 29 31.60 -6.34 -30.93
CA TRP A 29 31.02 -5.03 -31.28
C TRP A 29 31.64 -4.32 -32.50
N LEU A 30 32.67 -4.90 -33.13
CA LEU A 30 33.39 -4.24 -34.23
C LEU A 30 33.01 -4.72 -35.64
N PHE A 31 32.05 -5.62 -35.78
CA PHE A 31 31.63 -6.12 -37.11
C PHE A 31 30.37 -5.46 -37.69
N PHE A 32 29.76 -4.49 -37.00
CA PHE A 32 28.54 -3.82 -37.48
C PHE A 32 28.75 -2.49 -38.22
N LEU A 33 29.99 -2.07 -38.49
CA LEU A 33 30.30 -0.77 -39.10
C LEU A 33 30.65 -0.80 -40.61
N GLY A 34 30.53 -1.94 -41.29
CA GLY A 34 31.13 -2.13 -42.62
C GLY A 34 30.23 -2.17 -43.86
N THR A 35 28.90 -2.25 -43.73
CA THR A 35 28.02 -2.59 -44.88
C THR A 35 26.79 -1.69 -45.04
N LEU A 36 26.89 -0.40 -44.66
CA LEU A 36 25.81 0.56 -44.87
C LEU A 36 26.31 1.90 -45.42
N LEU A 37 27.28 1.83 -46.32
CA LEU A 37 27.67 2.93 -47.21
C LEU A 37 27.71 2.31 -48.61
N ILE A 38 27.12 2.97 -49.60
CA ILE A 38 26.98 2.54 -51.01
C ILE A 38 25.68 1.76 -51.28
N GLY A 39 24.56 2.46 -51.37
CA GLY A 39 23.32 1.86 -51.90
C GLY A 39 22.05 2.64 -51.58
N GLY A 40 22.00 3.94 -51.83
CA GLY A 40 20.76 4.70 -51.56
C GLY A 40 20.77 6.17 -51.90
N ILE A 41 21.60 6.60 -52.86
CA ILE A 41 21.49 7.95 -53.46
C ILE A 41 20.67 7.77 -54.75
N LEU A 42 19.34 7.69 -54.65
CA LEU A 42 18.37 7.86 -55.76
C LEU A 42 16.92 7.62 -55.29
N ALA A 43 16.44 8.41 -54.32
CA ALA A 43 15.02 8.51 -54.01
C ALA A 43 14.70 9.92 -53.50
N ILE A 44 15.10 10.93 -54.27
CA ILE A 44 14.64 12.31 -54.11
C ILE A 44 13.70 12.53 -55.29
N ILE A 45 12.39 12.53 -55.05
CA ILE A 45 11.30 13.19 -55.80
C ILE A 45 9.99 12.52 -55.37
N SER A 46 9.00 13.35 -55.03
CA SER A 46 7.62 13.04 -54.61
C SER A 46 7.31 13.23 -53.12
N PHE A 47 7.80 14.32 -52.51
CA PHE A 47 7.15 14.87 -51.31
C PHE A 47 5.93 15.69 -51.74
N ARG A 48 4.78 14.99 -51.85
CA ARG A 48 3.46 15.60 -51.95
C ARG A 48 3.19 16.27 -50.60
N GLY A 49 2.86 17.56 -50.61
CA GLY A 49 2.53 18.32 -49.40
C GLY A 49 1.27 17.81 -48.74
N GLU A 50 1.39 16.75 -47.94
CA GLU A 50 0.39 16.42 -46.93
C GLU A 50 0.50 17.47 -45.84
N SER A 51 -0.59 18.21 -45.65
CA SER A 51 -0.72 19.20 -44.59
C SER A 51 -0.40 18.53 -43.26
N PHE A 52 0.75 18.85 -42.68
CA PHE A 52 1.16 18.39 -41.37
C PHE A 52 0.12 18.89 -40.37
N LYS A 53 -0.83 18.03 -40.00
CA LYS A 53 -1.62 18.25 -38.80
C LYS A 53 -0.61 18.30 -37.65
N PRO A 54 -0.50 19.40 -36.89
CA PRO A 54 0.42 19.48 -35.78
C PRO A 54 0.13 18.29 -34.85
N GLN A 55 1.09 17.37 -34.77
CA GLN A 55 1.05 16.28 -33.82
C GLN A 55 0.95 16.92 -32.44
N SER A 56 -0.22 16.80 -31.82
CA SER A 56 -0.41 17.19 -30.43
C SER A 56 0.70 16.52 -29.63
N LEU A 57 1.50 17.32 -28.92
CA LEU A 57 2.51 16.84 -27.98
C LEU A 57 1.93 15.68 -27.17
N PRO A 58 2.68 14.58 -26.94
CA PRO A 58 2.23 13.49 -26.09
C PRO A 58 1.73 14.09 -24.78
N GLN A 59 0.42 14.06 -24.54
CA GLN A 59 -0.13 14.52 -23.28
C GLN A 59 0.52 13.67 -22.21
N LYS A 60 1.31 14.32 -21.34
CA LYS A 60 1.91 13.72 -20.15
C LYS A 60 0.79 12.98 -19.42
N GLN A 61 0.74 11.67 -19.56
CA GLN A 61 -0.25 10.85 -18.86
C GLN A 61 -0.05 11.11 -17.37
N ASN A 62 -1.03 11.78 -16.76
CA ASN A 62 -1.07 11.92 -15.31
C ASN A 62 -1.30 10.52 -14.76
N LEU A 63 -0.24 9.82 -14.36
CA LEU A 63 -0.41 8.59 -13.61
C LEU A 63 -1.23 8.93 -12.35
N PRO A 64 -2.26 8.13 -12.03
CA PRO A 64 -3.10 8.38 -10.86
C PRO A 64 -2.24 8.42 -9.61
N GLU A 65 -2.51 9.34 -8.69
CA GLU A 65 -1.75 9.51 -7.45
C GLU A 65 -2.01 8.34 -6.47
N PHE A 66 -0.98 7.93 -5.71
CA PHE A 66 -1.13 6.99 -4.62
C PHE A 66 -1.76 7.69 -3.39
N LYS A 67 -3.02 7.38 -3.10
CA LYS A 67 -3.81 8.05 -2.06
C LYS A 67 -4.83 7.11 -1.42
N ILE A 68 -5.38 7.53 -0.29
CA ILE A 68 -6.53 6.86 0.34
C ILE A 68 -7.79 7.35 -0.38
N LEU A 69 -8.63 6.41 -0.80
CA LEU A 69 -9.89 6.67 -1.47
C LEU A 69 -11.04 6.82 -0.45
N SER A 70 -11.05 5.96 0.58
CA SER A 70 -12.10 5.98 1.60
C SER A 70 -11.62 5.34 2.90
N ILE A 71 -12.19 5.81 4.02
CA ILE A 71 -12.02 5.22 5.35
C ILE A 71 -13.40 5.01 5.97
N ASN A 72 -13.62 3.85 6.58
CA ASN A 72 -14.84 3.52 7.29
C ASN A 72 -14.50 2.89 8.66
N PRO A 73 -14.98 3.43 9.79
CA PRO A 73 -15.79 4.64 9.94
C PRO A 73 -15.09 5.92 9.44
N PRO A 74 -15.81 6.94 8.98
CA PRO A 74 -15.19 8.21 8.56
C PRO A 74 -14.60 8.96 9.77
N GLN A 75 -13.83 10.02 9.50
CA GLN A 75 -13.14 10.78 10.55
C GLN A 75 -14.14 11.47 11.51
N GLY A 76 -13.75 11.60 12.78
CA GLY A 76 -14.49 12.33 13.81
C GLY A 76 -15.34 11.42 14.69
N LYS A 77 -16.43 11.98 15.23
CA LYS A 77 -17.37 11.25 16.09
C LYS A 77 -18.24 10.33 15.28
N GLN A 78 -18.22 9.04 15.59
CA GLN A 78 -18.92 8.02 14.79
C GLN A 78 -19.80 7.12 15.66
N PRO A 79 -21.07 6.93 15.29
CA PRO A 79 -21.92 5.96 15.96
C PRO A 79 -21.46 4.56 15.59
N ILE A 80 -21.21 3.72 16.59
CA ILE A 80 -20.89 2.30 16.39
C ILE A 80 -21.97 1.41 17.01
N SER A 81 -22.36 0.38 16.27
CA SER A 81 -23.29 -0.65 16.76
C SER A 81 -22.56 -1.81 17.44
N LEU A 82 -21.29 -2.04 17.05
CA LEU A 82 -20.44 -3.10 17.61
C LEU A 82 -19.15 -2.48 18.14
N LEU A 83 -18.80 -2.81 19.39
CA LEU A 83 -17.61 -2.26 20.05
C LEU A 83 -16.29 -2.79 19.49
N ASN A 84 -16.32 -3.82 18.66
CA ASN A 84 -15.13 -4.40 18.00
C ASN A 84 -15.13 -4.14 16.48
N THR A 85 -15.86 -3.12 16.02
CA THR A 85 -15.92 -2.76 14.58
C THR A 85 -14.50 -2.48 14.07
N ALA A 86 -14.11 -3.13 12.97
CA ALA A 86 -12.83 -2.88 12.31
C ALA A 86 -12.85 -1.56 11.54
N ILE A 87 -11.72 -0.85 11.50
CA ILE A 87 -11.53 0.29 10.60
C ILE A 87 -11.07 -0.25 9.25
N THR A 88 -11.74 0.14 8.18
CA THR A 88 -11.44 -0.25 6.80
C THR A 88 -10.87 0.95 6.05
N ILE A 89 -9.75 0.77 5.38
CA ILE A 89 -9.06 1.80 4.60
C ILE A 89 -8.86 1.27 3.18
N ILE A 90 -9.32 2.02 2.18
CA ILE A 90 -9.20 1.66 0.77
C ILE A 90 -8.21 2.59 0.10
N PHE A 91 -7.19 2.03 -0.55
CA PHE A 91 -6.15 2.75 -1.27
C PHE A 91 -6.42 2.80 -2.78
N SER A 92 -5.80 3.76 -3.47
CA SER A 92 -5.87 3.86 -4.94
C SER A 92 -5.06 2.77 -5.66
N GLU A 93 -4.11 2.16 -4.97
CA GLU A 93 -3.21 1.11 -5.49
C GLU A 93 -3.02 0.01 -4.45
N GLU A 94 -2.57 -1.18 -4.90
CA GLU A 94 -2.23 -2.29 -4.00
C GLU A 94 -1.09 -1.89 -3.06
N ILE A 95 -1.19 -2.27 -1.79
CA ILE A 95 -0.18 -1.98 -0.78
C ILE A 95 0.76 -3.16 -0.52
N ASP A 96 2.01 -2.88 -0.17
CA ASP A 96 2.92 -3.88 0.41
C ASP A 96 2.66 -4.00 1.92
N PRO A 97 2.09 -5.12 2.41
CA PRO A 97 1.77 -5.28 3.83
C PRO A 97 2.99 -5.17 4.74
N LYS A 98 4.20 -5.50 4.26
CA LYS A 98 5.44 -5.45 5.06
C LYS A 98 5.93 -4.03 5.31
N SER A 99 5.47 -3.09 4.48
CA SER A 99 5.85 -1.68 4.58
C SER A 99 4.97 -0.89 5.55
N LEU A 100 3.85 -1.47 6.01
CA LEU A 100 2.87 -0.78 6.85
C LEU A 100 3.47 -0.43 8.22
N LYS A 101 3.44 0.86 8.53
CA LYS A 101 3.72 1.41 9.86
C LYS A 101 2.46 2.09 10.38
N LEU A 102 2.10 1.75 11.60
CA LEU A 102 0.89 2.24 12.24
C LEU A 102 1.23 2.68 13.67
N ASP A 103 0.89 3.92 13.98
CA ASP A 103 0.93 4.46 15.35
C ASP A 103 -0.46 4.94 15.75
N ILE A 104 -0.83 4.75 17.02
CA ILE A 104 -2.17 5.04 17.53
C ILE A 104 -2.07 5.75 18.89
N VAL A 105 -2.72 6.92 18.98
CA VAL A 105 -2.78 7.74 20.19
C VAL A 105 -4.24 7.96 20.60
N PRO A 106 -4.64 7.66 21.85
CA PRO A 106 -3.87 6.95 22.86
C PRO A 106 -3.57 5.51 22.43
N SER A 107 -2.54 4.91 23.05
CA SER A 107 -2.11 3.55 22.70
C SER A 107 -3.27 2.56 22.74
N PHE A 108 -3.44 1.83 21.65
CA PHE A 108 -4.49 0.85 21.47
C PHE A 108 -4.02 -0.24 20.50
N ILE A 109 -4.40 -1.50 20.75
CA ILE A 109 -3.87 -2.63 20.00
C ILE A 109 -4.84 -3.03 18.89
N VAL A 110 -4.36 -2.97 17.64
CA VAL A 110 -5.07 -3.48 16.46
C VAL A 110 -4.21 -4.49 15.71
N THR A 111 -4.85 -5.42 15.01
CA THR A 111 -4.22 -6.32 14.05
C THR A 111 -4.49 -5.79 12.64
N PRO A 112 -3.47 -5.31 11.91
CA PRO A 112 -3.63 -4.95 10.51
C PRO A 112 -3.74 -6.20 9.64
N GLU A 113 -4.69 -6.21 8.70
CA GLU A 113 -4.90 -7.30 7.76
C GLU A 113 -5.22 -6.72 6.37
N VAL A 114 -4.45 -7.12 5.37
CA VAL A 114 -4.68 -6.70 3.98
C VAL A 114 -5.55 -7.74 3.28
N ASN A 115 -6.57 -7.29 2.55
CA ASN A 115 -7.43 -8.18 1.78
C ASN A 115 -6.60 -8.98 0.77
N ALA A 116 -6.67 -10.31 0.81
CA ALA A 116 -5.83 -11.16 -0.03
C ALA A 116 -6.11 -11.04 -1.55
N ASN A 117 -7.35 -10.69 -1.92
CA ASN A 117 -7.80 -10.68 -3.31
C ASN A 117 -7.49 -9.35 -4.01
N ASP A 118 -7.77 -8.22 -3.36
CA ASP A 118 -7.59 -6.88 -3.95
C ASP A 118 -6.31 -6.19 -3.46
N GLN A 119 -5.81 -6.51 -2.26
CA GLN A 119 -4.63 -5.90 -1.62
C GLN A 119 -4.62 -4.36 -1.55
N ARG A 120 -5.71 -3.71 -1.94
CA ARG A 120 -5.99 -2.27 -1.78
C ARG A 120 -6.77 -1.94 -0.52
N ILE A 121 -7.27 -2.96 0.16
CA ILE A 121 -8.12 -2.81 1.35
C ILE A 121 -7.33 -3.27 2.57
N LEU A 122 -7.15 -2.37 3.54
CA LEU A 122 -6.56 -2.64 4.84
C LEU A 122 -7.66 -2.61 5.91
N TYR A 123 -7.74 -3.70 6.67
CA TYR A 123 -8.57 -3.80 7.86
C TYR A 123 -7.70 -3.62 9.11
N LEU A 124 -8.06 -2.69 9.98
CA LEU A 124 -7.49 -2.55 11.32
C LEU A 124 -8.47 -3.16 12.31
N LYS A 125 -8.25 -4.43 12.66
CA LYS A 125 -9.13 -5.19 13.55
C LYS A 125 -8.73 -4.93 15.01
N PRO A 126 -9.59 -4.35 15.86
CA PRO A 126 -9.24 -4.10 17.25
C PRO A 126 -9.12 -5.42 18.02
N LYS A 127 -8.11 -5.55 18.90
CA LYS A 127 -7.95 -6.77 19.73
C LYS A 127 -8.85 -6.78 20.98
N SER A 128 -9.41 -5.62 21.33
CA SER A 128 -10.36 -5.43 22.42
C SER A 128 -11.46 -4.47 21.99
N ASN A 129 -12.50 -4.32 22.81
CA ASN A 129 -13.56 -3.36 22.53
C ASN A 129 -13.01 -1.92 22.55
N TRP A 130 -13.50 -1.09 21.63
CA TRP A 130 -13.28 0.35 21.63
C TRP A 130 -13.80 0.97 22.94
N ILE A 131 -13.04 1.92 23.49
CA ILE A 131 -13.50 2.75 24.59
C ILE A 131 -14.32 3.88 23.98
N LEU A 132 -15.58 3.97 24.42
CA LEU A 132 -16.52 4.97 23.92
C LEU A 132 -16.12 6.38 24.37
N ASN A 133 -16.51 7.39 23.58
CA ASN A 133 -16.23 8.81 23.80
C ASN A 133 -14.74 9.11 24.00
N ARG A 134 -13.87 8.27 23.40
CA ARG A 134 -12.42 8.45 23.40
C ARG A 134 -11.96 8.72 21.98
N GLN A 135 -11.28 9.84 21.79
CA GLN A 135 -10.67 10.16 20.51
C GLN A 135 -9.39 9.36 20.31
N TYR A 136 -9.33 8.62 19.23
CA TYR A 136 -8.15 7.93 18.71
C TYR A 136 -7.60 8.71 17.51
N GLN A 137 -6.29 8.76 17.38
CA GLN A 137 -5.54 9.31 16.26
C GLN A 137 -4.61 8.24 15.72
N PHE A 138 -4.76 7.91 14.45
CA PHE A 138 -3.97 6.94 13.72
C PHE A 138 -3.00 7.69 12.81
N THR A 139 -1.73 7.32 12.85
CA THR A 139 -0.71 7.76 11.90
C THR A 139 -0.29 6.57 11.05
N ILE A 140 -0.55 6.64 9.75
CA ILE A 140 -0.34 5.54 8.81
C ILE A 140 0.76 5.93 7.82
N SER A 141 1.76 5.07 7.68
CA SER A 141 2.73 5.13 6.59
C SER A 141 2.78 3.79 5.88
N VAL A 142 2.78 3.79 4.55
CA VAL A 142 2.73 2.57 3.74
C VAL A 142 3.34 2.82 2.36
N VAL A 143 3.90 1.77 1.77
CA VAL A 143 4.42 1.73 0.40
C VAL A 143 3.48 0.87 -0.45
N SER A 144 3.10 1.38 -1.61
CA SER A 144 2.38 0.62 -2.63
C SER A 144 3.29 -0.41 -3.30
N LYS A 145 2.72 -1.42 -3.95
CA LYS A 145 3.51 -2.40 -4.72
C LYS A 145 4.28 -1.78 -5.90
N THR A 146 3.86 -0.62 -6.38
CA THR A 146 4.57 0.13 -7.44
C THR A 146 5.74 0.96 -6.88
N GLY A 147 5.99 0.90 -5.58
CA GLY A 147 7.09 1.59 -4.89
C GLY A 147 6.77 3.02 -4.46
N ARG A 148 5.53 3.48 -4.61
CA ARG A 148 5.10 4.82 -4.17
C ARG A 148 4.79 4.82 -2.69
N THR A 149 5.20 5.88 -2.01
CA THR A 149 5.10 5.98 -0.56
C THR A 149 4.04 6.97 -0.14
N MET A 150 3.23 6.59 0.85
CA MET A 150 2.40 7.48 1.65
C MET A 150 3.01 7.57 3.05
N ASN A 151 3.31 8.79 3.50
CA ASN A 151 3.93 9.03 4.81
C ASN A 151 2.98 9.81 5.71
N ASN A 152 2.87 9.36 6.97
CA ASN A 152 2.24 10.08 8.07
C ASN A 152 0.81 10.56 7.79
N TYR A 153 0.00 9.75 7.09
CA TYR A 153 -1.41 10.06 6.92
C TYR A 153 -2.11 9.99 8.28
N LYS A 154 -2.83 11.05 8.65
CA LYS A 154 -3.52 11.17 9.94
C LYS A 154 -5.01 10.92 9.78
N TYR A 155 -5.55 10.05 10.61
CA TYR A 155 -6.97 9.76 10.72
C TYR A 155 -7.40 9.83 12.18
N SER A 156 -8.57 10.40 12.47
CA SER A 156 -9.08 10.49 13.84
C SER A 156 -10.48 9.93 13.97
N PHE A 157 -10.74 9.21 15.05
CA PHE A 157 -11.96 8.45 15.28
C PHE A 157 -12.37 8.53 16.75
N GLU A 158 -13.62 8.88 17.03
CA GLU A 158 -14.20 8.88 18.37
C GLU A 158 -15.52 8.07 18.36
N PRO A 159 -15.51 6.82 18.82
CA PRO A 159 -16.72 5.99 18.81
C PRO A 159 -17.69 6.41 19.90
N PHE A 160 -18.98 6.42 19.60
CA PHE A 160 -20.05 6.52 20.60
C PHE A 160 -21.13 5.47 20.33
N LEU A 161 -21.92 5.12 21.35
CA LEU A 161 -23.05 4.20 21.18
C LEU A 161 -24.22 4.92 20.55
N LEU A 162 -24.77 4.32 19.50
CA LEU A 162 -26.06 4.74 18.99
C LEU A 162 -27.13 4.30 19.99
N VAL A 163 -27.54 5.22 20.86
CA VAL A 163 -28.69 4.99 21.76
C VAL A 163 -29.92 4.95 20.87
N ARG A 164 -30.49 3.76 20.67
CA ARG A 164 -31.82 3.68 20.07
C ARG A 164 -32.76 4.40 21.03
N PRO A 165 -33.55 5.39 20.58
CA PRO A 165 -34.58 5.95 21.44
C PRO A 165 -35.45 4.78 21.90
N SER A 166 -35.61 4.62 23.21
CA SER A 166 -36.61 3.71 23.75
C SER A 166 -37.92 4.09 23.10
N SER A 167 -38.48 3.21 22.27
CA SER A 167 -39.87 3.32 21.92
C SER A 167 -40.64 3.07 23.21
N ASN A 168 -40.83 4.12 24.01
CA ASN A 168 -42.00 4.22 24.87
C ASN A 168 -43.20 4.27 23.92
N TYR A 169 -43.49 3.10 23.36
CA TYR A 169 -44.68 2.83 22.61
C TYR A 169 -45.78 2.87 23.65
N GLY A 170 -46.61 3.89 23.54
CA GLY A 170 -47.65 4.21 24.50
C GLY A 170 -48.42 2.95 24.88
N ASP A 171 -48.40 2.68 26.17
CA ASP A 171 -49.52 2.08 26.86
C ASP A 171 -50.71 3.05 26.66
N TYR A 172 -51.35 2.95 25.49
CA TYR A 172 -52.67 3.51 25.29
C TYR A 172 -53.62 2.58 26.03
N GLY A 173 -53.72 2.79 27.34
CA GLY A 173 -54.79 2.23 28.15
C GLY A 173 -56.12 2.61 27.50
N ILE A 174 -56.82 1.59 27.01
CA ILE A 174 -58.24 1.61 26.72
C ILE A 174 -58.94 1.04 27.96
#